data_AF-A0A7N0SVL3-F1
#
_entry.id   AF-A0A7N0SVL3-F1
#
_cell.length_a   1.000
_cell.length_b   1.000
_cell.length_c   1.000
_cell.angle_alpha   90.00
_cell.angle_beta   90.00
_cell.angle_gamma   90.00
#
_symmetry.space_group_name_H-M   'P 1'
#
loop_
_entity.id
_entity.type
_entity.pdbx_description
1 polymer ?
#
loop_
_entity_poly.entity_id
_entity_poly.type
_entity_poly.pdbx_seq_one_letter_code
_entity_poly.pdbx_strand_id
1 'polypeptide(L)'
;MISALFSINTTNRNRPARQHKTLARERGENFPIANRSMETTELSHLPEGCVAHIVSLTTPRDACRFTNVSALFRSAADSDAVWDAFLPPDLHAIVARSDAETQKQLAAVHPRKQLFMRLADSPILIDGGHKSFFLEKSSGKKCFMISAREMTIVWGDTPTYWKWTSLPESRFAEVAKLRNVCWLEMSARIETSLLSSKTTYTSHLVFKLKANSNGFDNIPVETSVGINGGVKDSKRIFLAPYDRLLQIVPRPMRFSSFGRRLRRARPAAEETAEGSSSGGARDAHLYPKHRADGWMEAELGECFLDGDDGGELEVSVKEVERGHWKRGLVIQGIEFRPKA
;
A
#
# COMPACT_ATOMS: atom_id res chain seq x y z
N MET A 1 5.32 49.22 -40.52
CA MET A 1 5.09 50.38 -39.64
C MET A 1 5.46 49.92 -38.23
N ILE A 2 6.74 49.99 -37.81
CA ILE A 2 7.47 51.16 -37.22
C ILE A 2 6.78 51.57 -35.91
N SER A 3 7.36 51.59 -34.70
CA SER A 3 8.72 51.92 -34.21
C SER A 3 8.93 51.30 -32.79
N ALA A 4 10.10 50.75 -32.39
CA ALA A 4 11.34 51.38 -31.86
C ALA A 4 11.20 51.94 -30.41
N LEU A 5 12.08 51.80 -29.41
CA LEU A 5 13.48 51.30 -29.28
C LEU A 5 13.83 51.10 -27.79
N PHE A 6 14.74 50.16 -27.48
CA PHE A 6 15.53 50.01 -26.24
C PHE A 6 17.02 50.24 -26.58
N SER A 7 17.81 50.76 -25.64
CA SER A 7 19.28 50.97 -25.69
C SER A 7 19.97 50.13 -24.61
N ILE A 8 21.28 49.78 -24.57
CA ILE A 8 22.45 49.76 -25.48
C ILE A 8 23.52 48.88 -24.79
N ASN A 9 24.24 48.11 -25.63
CA ASN A 9 25.61 47.54 -25.61
C ASN A 9 26.43 47.19 -24.34
N THR A 10 26.94 45.96 -24.44
CA THR A 10 28.25 45.42 -24.04
C THR A 10 29.35 45.67 -25.10
N THR A 11 30.63 45.76 -24.70
CA THR A 11 31.79 45.44 -25.57
C THR A 11 32.99 44.89 -24.78
N ASN A 12 33.94 44.29 -25.50
CA ASN A 12 34.73 43.09 -25.17
C ASN A 12 36.27 43.33 -25.16
N ARG A 13 37.02 42.37 -24.58
CA ARG A 13 38.45 41.96 -24.80
C ARG A 13 39.55 42.97 -24.37
N ASN A 14 40.74 42.59 -23.85
CA ASN A 14 41.63 41.46 -24.18
C ASN A 14 42.70 41.23 -23.06
N ARG A 15 43.26 40.00 -22.99
CA ARG A 15 44.36 39.49 -22.10
C ARG A 15 45.75 40.09 -22.47
N PRO A 16 46.79 40.07 -21.57
CA PRO A 16 47.77 38.96 -21.58
C PRO A 16 48.59 38.65 -20.28
N ALA A 17 49.27 37.48 -20.34
CA ALA A 17 50.59 37.08 -19.82
C ALA A 17 50.94 36.85 -18.31
N ARG A 18 51.58 35.68 -18.09
CA ARG A 18 52.23 35.14 -16.88
C ARG A 18 53.40 36.00 -16.38
N GLN A 19 53.57 36.09 -15.06
CA GLN A 19 54.88 36.24 -14.41
C GLN A 19 54.97 35.35 -13.17
N HIS A 20 56.02 34.52 -13.13
CA HIS A 20 56.53 33.85 -11.94
C HIS A 20 57.21 34.88 -11.04
N LYS A 21 56.86 34.93 -9.76
CA LYS A 21 57.69 35.54 -8.71
C LYS A 21 57.78 34.61 -7.50
N THR A 22 59.02 34.26 -7.18
CA THR A 22 59.46 33.53 -6.00
C THR A 22 59.93 34.54 -4.95
N LEU A 23 59.27 34.64 -3.80
CA LEU A 23 59.74 35.28 -2.55
C LEU A 23 58.94 34.59 -1.43
N ALA A 24 59.51 33.85 -0.50
CA ALA A 24 60.44 34.20 0.58
C ALA A 24 59.72 33.82 1.88
N ARG A 25 60.41 33.03 2.70
CA ARG A 25 59.93 32.36 3.90
C ARG A 25 59.88 33.37 5.05
N GLU A 26 58.69 33.82 5.44
CA GLU A 26 58.51 34.57 6.69
C GLU A 26 58.10 33.64 7.84
N ARG A 27 58.76 33.87 8.97
CA ARG A 27 58.70 33.12 10.21
C ARG A 27 57.46 33.52 11.00
N GLY A 28 56.75 32.51 11.49
CA GLY A 28 56.25 32.40 12.86
C GLY A 28 55.47 33.59 13.43
N GLU A 29 54.15 33.50 13.34
CA GLU A 29 53.28 33.98 14.41
C GLU A 29 52.47 32.80 14.92
N ASN A 30 52.84 32.34 16.12
CA ASN A 30 52.09 31.35 16.90
C ASN A 30 50.79 32.03 17.38
N PHE A 31 49.72 31.92 16.59
CA PHE A 31 48.38 32.09 17.14
C PHE A 31 48.04 30.81 17.93
N PRO A 32 47.71 30.89 19.23
CA PRO A 32 47.19 29.74 19.93
C PRO A 32 45.86 29.37 19.28
N ILE A 33 45.88 28.30 18.49
CA ILE A 33 44.66 27.56 18.16
C ILE A 33 44.21 27.00 19.50
N ALA A 34 43.36 27.75 20.19
CA ALA A 34 42.53 27.20 21.24
C ALA A 34 41.86 25.98 20.61
N ASN A 35 42.27 24.79 21.06
CA ASN A 35 41.51 23.58 20.85
C ASN A 35 40.13 23.85 21.45
N ARG A 36 39.22 24.38 20.63
CA ARG A 36 37.80 24.26 20.88
C ARG A 36 37.52 22.79 20.63
N SER A 37 37.78 21.98 21.65
CA SER A 37 37.12 20.70 21.79
C SER A 37 35.64 21.00 21.60
N MET A 38 35.11 20.70 20.41
CA MET A 38 33.68 20.53 20.26
C MET A 38 33.35 19.42 21.25
N GLU A 39 32.80 19.79 22.40
CA GLU A 39 32.15 18.85 23.29
C GLU A 39 31.10 18.14 22.43
N THR A 40 31.43 16.95 21.97
CA THR A 40 30.47 16.02 21.41
C THR A 40 29.61 15.62 22.60
N THR A 41 28.50 16.32 22.81
CA THR A 41 27.48 15.85 23.75
C THR A 41 26.99 14.52 23.22
N GLU A 42 27.48 13.43 23.81
CA GLU A 42 27.00 12.10 23.48
C GLU A 42 25.51 12.02 23.82
N LEU A 43 24.76 11.33 22.95
CA LEU A 43 23.32 11.15 23.08
C LEU A 43 22.93 10.45 24.41
N SER A 44 23.89 9.79 25.06
CA SER A 44 23.83 9.15 26.37
C SER A 44 23.69 10.14 27.54
N HIS A 45 24.05 11.41 27.35
CA HIS A 45 23.92 12.46 28.37
C HIS A 45 22.59 13.22 28.34
N LEU A 46 21.73 12.94 27.36
CA LEU A 46 20.41 13.55 27.28
C LEU A 46 19.47 12.99 28.37
N PRO A 47 18.63 13.84 29.00
CA PRO A 47 17.54 13.36 29.84
C PRO A 47 16.61 12.42 29.09
N GLU A 48 16.02 11.44 29.79
CA GLU A 48 15.09 10.47 29.20
C GLU A 48 13.95 11.13 28.43
N GLY A 49 13.40 12.23 28.96
CA GLY A 49 12.34 12.99 28.28
C GLY A 49 12.76 13.59 26.93
N CYS A 50 14.02 14.02 26.80
CA CYS A 50 14.54 14.50 25.51
C CYS A 50 14.69 13.35 24.51
N VAL A 51 15.17 12.19 24.98
CA VAL A 51 15.25 10.98 24.15
C VAL A 51 13.86 10.53 23.73
N ALA A 52 12.89 10.49 24.65
CA ALA A 52 11.50 10.14 24.38
C ALA A 52 10.89 11.10 23.35
N HIS A 53 11.12 12.40 23.48
CA HIS A 53 10.66 13.37 22.48
C HIS A 53 11.29 13.11 21.10
N ILE A 54 12.59 12.88 21.00
CA ILE A 54 13.25 12.53 19.73
C ILE A 54 12.63 11.26 19.13
N VAL A 55 12.46 10.21 19.93
CA VAL A 55 11.88 8.94 19.47
C VAL A 55 10.42 9.13 19.02
N SER A 56 9.64 9.98 19.68
CA SER A 56 8.24 10.28 19.33
C SER A 56 8.08 10.92 17.94
N LEU A 57 9.14 11.55 17.41
CA LEU A 57 9.17 12.16 16.08
C LEU A 57 9.60 11.18 14.98
N THR A 58 9.87 9.92 15.34
CA THR A 58 10.26 8.86 14.40
C THR A 58 9.07 7.97 14.07
N THR A 59 9.30 6.70 13.73
CA THR A 59 8.25 5.73 13.45
C THR A 59 8.13 4.69 14.58
N PRO A 60 6.98 4.03 14.77
CA PRO A 60 6.85 2.90 15.69
C PRO A 60 7.91 1.82 15.46
N ARG A 61 8.25 1.57 14.18
CA ARG A 61 9.32 0.63 13.81
C ARG A 61 10.68 1.07 14.34
N ASP A 62 11.01 2.36 14.23
CA ASP A 62 12.30 2.88 14.70
C ASP A 62 12.35 2.99 16.22
N ALA A 63 11.25 3.35 16.89
CA ALA A 63 11.13 3.26 18.35
C ALA A 63 11.47 1.86 18.87
N CYS A 64 10.97 0.81 18.23
CA CYS A 64 11.31 -0.57 18.58
C CYS A 64 12.77 -0.95 18.28
N ARG A 65 13.48 -0.21 17.41
CA ARG A 65 14.91 -0.39 17.19
C ARG A 65 15.73 0.33 18.26
N PHE A 66 15.28 1.51 18.70
CA PHE A 66 15.93 2.29 19.76
C PHE A 66 16.01 1.50 21.07
N THR A 67 15.05 0.63 21.40
CA THR A 67 15.08 -0.19 22.62
C THR A 67 16.31 -1.10 22.76
N ASN A 68 17.01 -1.35 21.66
CA ASN A 68 18.22 -2.18 21.61
C ASN A 68 19.52 -1.39 21.76
N VAL A 69 19.46 -0.06 21.80
CA VAL A 69 20.66 0.81 21.86
C VAL A 69 21.23 0.88 23.26
N SER A 70 20.41 1.23 24.26
CA SER A 70 20.80 1.30 25.67
C SER A 70 19.58 1.21 26.59
N ALA A 71 19.80 1.10 27.91
CA ALA A 71 18.73 1.11 28.89
C ALA A 71 17.92 2.44 28.87
N LEU A 72 18.61 3.57 28.66
CA LEU A 72 17.97 4.88 28.53
C LEU A 72 17.03 4.91 27.32
N PHE A 73 17.50 4.46 26.15
CA PHE A 73 16.67 4.40 24.94
C PHE A 73 15.51 3.43 25.08
N ARG A 74 15.71 2.31 25.79
CA ARG A 74 14.63 1.36 26.07
C ARG A 74 13.53 1.98 26.90
N SER A 75 13.89 2.61 28.03
CA SER A 75 12.91 3.29 28.89
C SER A 75 12.18 4.39 28.14
N ALA A 76 12.93 5.25 27.42
CA ALA A 76 12.36 6.33 26.63
C ALA A 76 11.42 5.84 25.51
N ALA A 77 11.85 4.84 24.73
CA ALA A 77 11.08 4.34 23.58
C ALA A 77 9.85 3.51 23.97
N ASP A 78 9.82 2.94 25.17
CA ASP A 78 8.66 2.23 25.71
C ASP A 78 7.71 3.13 26.52
N SER A 79 8.03 4.43 26.67
CA SER A 79 7.22 5.38 27.41
C SER A 79 5.88 5.69 26.73
N ASP A 80 4.83 5.88 27.53
CA ASP A 80 3.49 6.21 27.00
C ASP A 80 3.50 7.52 26.18
N ALA A 81 4.35 8.49 26.52
CA ALA A 81 4.50 9.73 25.76
C ALA A 81 4.93 9.50 24.30
N VAL A 82 5.80 8.51 24.05
CA VAL A 82 6.20 8.13 22.69
C VAL A 82 5.03 7.48 21.95
N TRP A 83 4.35 6.54 22.60
CA TRP A 83 3.28 5.78 21.95
C TRP A 83 1.99 6.60 21.75
N ASP A 84 1.72 7.59 22.59
CA ASP A 84 0.66 8.57 22.37
C ASP A 84 0.92 9.43 21.11
N ALA A 85 2.18 9.73 20.78
CA ALA A 85 2.52 10.45 19.55
C ALA A 85 2.35 9.59 18.28
N PHE A 86 2.46 8.26 18.41
CA PHE A 86 2.24 7.33 17.30
C PHE A 86 0.78 6.96 17.08
N LEU A 87 -0.07 7.14 18.08
CA LEU A 87 -1.51 6.95 17.94
C LEU A 87 -2.11 8.16 17.20
N PRO A 88 -3.11 7.95 16.33
CA PRO A 88 -3.78 9.06 15.68
C PRO A 88 -4.42 10.03 16.69
N PRO A 89 -4.30 11.35 16.50
CA PRO A 89 -4.84 12.33 17.45
C PRO A 89 -6.37 12.27 17.57
N ASP A 90 -7.04 11.82 16.51
CA ASP A 90 -8.49 11.61 16.42
C ASP A 90 -8.92 10.18 16.77
N LEU A 91 -8.04 9.36 17.35
CA LEU A 91 -8.34 7.97 17.69
C LEU A 91 -9.59 7.83 18.55
N HIS A 92 -9.78 8.70 19.54
CA HIS A 92 -10.98 8.68 20.38
C HIS A 92 -12.27 8.86 19.57
N ALA A 93 -12.25 9.75 18.57
CA ALA A 93 -13.39 9.97 17.68
C ALA A 93 -13.67 8.75 16.79
N ILE A 94 -12.62 8.07 16.33
CA ILE A 94 -12.75 6.81 15.57
C ILE A 94 -13.31 5.70 16.46
N VAL A 95 -12.77 5.52 17.66
CA VAL A 95 -13.21 4.48 18.61
C VAL A 95 -14.65 4.72 19.07
N ALA A 96 -15.08 5.97 19.23
CA ALA A 96 -16.47 6.30 19.55
C ALA A 96 -17.49 5.82 18.48
N ARG A 97 -17.03 5.52 17.25
CA ARG A 97 -17.87 4.95 16.17
C ARG A 97 -17.98 3.43 16.21
N SER A 98 -17.24 2.76 17.13
CA SER A 98 -17.32 1.32 17.37
C SER A 98 -18.40 0.97 18.41
N ASP A 99 -18.68 -0.32 18.60
CA ASP A 99 -19.64 -0.77 19.62
C ASP A 99 -19.14 -0.53 21.05
N ALA A 100 -20.07 -0.47 22.02
CA ALA A 100 -19.76 -0.14 23.40
C ALA A 100 -18.80 -1.13 24.09
N GLU A 101 -18.83 -2.40 23.70
CA GLU A 101 -17.93 -3.42 24.26
C GLU A 101 -16.51 -3.22 23.74
N THR A 102 -16.34 -2.99 22.43
CA THR A 102 -15.05 -2.64 21.83
C THR A 102 -14.46 -1.38 22.46
N GLN A 103 -15.27 -0.33 22.66
CA GLN A 103 -14.84 0.91 23.33
C GLN A 103 -14.29 0.64 24.73
N LYS A 104 -15.03 -0.12 25.55
CA LYS A 104 -14.64 -0.50 26.90
C LYS A 104 -13.36 -1.33 26.91
N GLN A 105 -13.25 -2.29 26.01
CA GLN A 105 -12.09 -3.16 25.92
C GLN A 105 -10.82 -2.41 25.52
N LEU A 106 -10.90 -1.45 24.60
CA LEU A 106 -9.77 -0.63 24.19
C LEU A 106 -9.35 0.36 25.28
N ALA A 107 -10.30 0.98 25.96
CA ALA A 107 -10.03 1.89 27.07
C ALA A 107 -9.32 1.22 28.25
N ALA A 108 -9.49 -0.10 28.43
CA ALA A 108 -8.82 -0.87 29.46
C ALA A 108 -7.38 -1.29 29.11
N VAL A 109 -6.91 -1.07 27.88
CA VAL A 109 -5.57 -1.51 27.45
C VAL A 109 -4.50 -0.53 27.88
N HIS A 110 -3.62 -0.99 28.76
CA HIS A 110 -2.41 -0.29 29.17
C HIS A 110 -1.24 -1.25 29.21
N PRO A 111 -0.01 -0.83 28.83
CA PRO A 111 0.42 0.53 28.43
C PRO A 111 0.00 0.95 26.99
N ARG A 112 0.25 2.20 26.58
CA ARG A 112 -0.16 2.73 25.26
C ARG A 112 0.44 1.98 24.08
N LYS A 113 1.65 1.46 24.25
CA LYS A 113 2.28 0.52 23.30
C LYS A 113 1.40 -0.71 23.03
N GLN A 114 0.76 -1.26 24.06
CA GLN A 114 -0.10 -2.43 23.91
C GLN A 114 -1.40 -2.07 23.17
N LEU A 115 -1.94 -0.87 23.40
CA LEU A 115 -3.09 -0.35 22.64
C LEU A 115 -2.76 -0.23 21.15
N PHE A 116 -1.59 0.34 20.82
CA PHE A 116 -1.11 0.41 19.44
C PHE A 116 -1.04 -0.98 18.79
N MET A 117 -0.37 -1.93 19.46
CA MET A 117 -0.24 -3.29 18.92
C MET A 117 -1.60 -3.96 18.72
N ARG A 118 -2.53 -3.80 19.67
CA ARG A 118 -3.88 -4.32 19.54
C ARG A 118 -4.61 -3.75 18.32
N LEU A 119 -4.54 -2.43 18.10
CA LEU A 119 -5.15 -1.78 16.94
C LEU A 119 -4.47 -2.15 15.61
N ALA A 120 -3.19 -2.53 15.64
CA ALA A 120 -2.46 -2.95 14.46
C ALA A 120 -2.66 -4.43 14.12
N ASP A 121 -2.92 -5.28 15.12
CA ASP A 121 -3.12 -6.72 14.96
C ASP A 121 -4.60 -7.10 14.77
N SER A 122 -5.51 -6.37 15.40
CA SER A 122 -6.94 -6.69 15.44
C SER A 122 -7.76 -5.48 14.97
N PRO A 123 -8.24 -5.49 13.71
CA PRO A 123 -9.10 -4.44 13.21
C PRO A 123 -10.39 -4.32 14.01
N ILE A 124 -10.80 -3.08 14.28
CA ILE A 124 -12.05 -2.78 14.95
C ILE A 124 -13.12 -2.42 13.92
N LEU A 125 -14.36 -2.79 14.22
CA LEU A 125 -15.50 -2.46 13.37
C LEU A 125 -16.12 -1.14 13.82
N ILE A 126 -16.39 -0.26 12.86
CA ILE A 126 -17.01 1.06 13.08
C ILE A 126 -18.20 1.24 12.13
N ASP A 127 -19.02 2.25 12.38
CA ASP A 127 -20.18 2.62 11.57
C ASP A 127 -21.16 1.45 11.38
N GLY A 128 -21.64 0.87 12.48
CA GLY A 128 -22.54 -0.28 12.42
C GLY A 128 -21.90 -1.56 11.87
N GLY A 129 -20.56 -1.60 11.80
CA GLY A 129 -19.82 -2.74 11.27
C GLY A 129 -19.68 -2.74 9.76
N HIS A 130 -19.86 -1.59 9.11
CA HIS A 130 -19.69 -1.44 7.66
C HIS A 130 -18.29 -0.99 7.25
N LYS A 131 -17.48 -0.52 8.20
CA LYS A 131 -16.08 -0.18 7.97
C LYS A 131 -15.21 -0.81 9.05
N SER A 132 -13.98 -1.18 8.72
CA SER A 132 -12.99 -1.65 9.70
C SER A 132 -11.81 -0.69 9.77
N PHE A 133 -11.35 -0.38 10.97
CA PHE A 133 -10.19 0.47 11.23
C PHE A 133 -9.07 -0.33 11.88
N PHE A 134 -7.82 -0.06 11.48
CA PHE A 134 -6.62 -0.61 12.09
C PHE A 134 -5.41 0.30 11.80
N LEU A 135 -4.29 0.05 12.47
CA LEU A 135 -3.06 0.81 12.27
C LEU A 135 -2.05 0.04 11.42
N GLU A 136 -1.36 0.74 10.53
CA GLU A 136 -0.20 0.20 9.83
C GLU A 136 0.97 0.11 10.82
N LYS A 137 1.51 -1.10 11.01
CA LYS A 137 2.46 -1.42 12.07
C LYS A 137 3.74 -0.60 12.04
N SER A 138 4.23 -0.25 10.86
CA SER A 138 5.56 0.36 10.73
C SER A 138 5.56 1.87 10.90
N SER A 139 4.50 2.53 10.47
CA SER A 139 4.34 3.99 10.41
C SER A 139 3.30 4.52 11.39
N GLY A 140 2.40 3.69 11.91
CA GLY A 140 1.28 4.11 12.75
C GLY A 140 0.15 4.82 11.98
N LYS A 141 0.23 4.85 10.65
CA LYS A 141 -0.78 5.49 9.82
C LYS A 141 -2.07 4.69 9.78
N LYS A 142 -3.19 5.39 9.59
CA LYS A 142 -4.54 4.83 9.60
C LYS A 142 -4.78 3.93 8.39
N CYS A 143 -5.35 2.75 8.61
CA CYS A 143 -5.87 1.87 7.58
C CYS A 143 -7.37 1.69 7.73
N PHE A 144 -8.08 1.62 6.61
CA PHE A 144 -9.51 1.36 6.60
C PHE A 144 -9.86 0.24 5.63
N MET A 145 -10.97 -0.44 5.88
CA MET A 145 -11.62 -1.27 4.89
C MET A 145 -13.10 -0.90 4.83
N ILE A 146 -13.62 -0.72 3.63
CA ILE A 146 -15.03 -0.51 3.36
C ILE A 146 -15.64 -1.85 3.00
N SER A 147 -16.68 -2.27 3.73
CA SER A 147 -17.37 -3.54 3.49
C SER A 147 -18.09 -3.54 2.14
N ALA A 148 -18.30 -4.73 1.57
CA ALA A 148 -19.10 -4.88 0.36
C ALA A 148 -20.50 -4.25 0.48
N ARG A 149 -21.06 -4.17 1.69
CA ARG A 149 -22.38 -3.57 1.95
C ARG A 149 -22.41 -2.04 1.82
N GLU A 150 -21.29 -1.40 2.12
CA GLU A 150 -21.12 0.05 1.99
C GLU A 150 -20.65 0.46 0.59
N MET A 151 -20.30 -0.52 -0.25
CA MET A 151 -19.89 -0.28 -1.63
C MET A 151 -21.09 -0.08 -2.55
N THR A 152 -20.91 0.72 -3.59
CA THR A 152 -21.84 0.77 -4.71
C THR A 152 -21.55 -0.39 -5.63
N ILE A 153 -22.47 -1.36 -5.71
CA ILE A 153 -22.34 -2.52 -6.62
C ILE A 153 -23.53 -2.49 -7.58
N VAL A 154 -23.26 -2.47 -8.89
CA VAL A 154 -24.33 -2.48 -9.90
C VAL A 154 -25.15 -3.76 -9.76
N TRP A 155 -26.46 -3.56 -9.59
CA TRP A 155 -27.44 -4.59 -9.26
C TRP A 155 -27.18 -5.38 -7.96
N GLY A 156 -26.39 -4.84 -7.02
CA GLY A 156 -26.06 -5.49 -5.76
C GLY A 156 -27.29 -5.94 -4.95
N ASP A 157 -28.39 -5.20 -5.05
CA ASP A 157 -29.65 -5.53 -4.38
C ASP A 157 -30.60 -6.42 -5.20
N THR A 158 -30.20 -6.81 -6.41
CA THR A 158 -30.97 -7.70 -7.28
C THR A 158 -30.61 -9.16 -7.00
N PRO A 159 -31.48 -9.96 -6.35
CA PRO A 159 -31.14 -11.32 -5.90
C PRO A 159 -30.86 -12.32 -7.03
N THR A 160 -31.25 -11.99 -8.26
CA THR A 160 -30.92 -12.75 -9.47
C THR A 160 -29.42 -12.73 -9.74
N TYR A 161 -28.77 -11.59 -9.51
CA TYR A 161 -27.39 -11.32 -9.87
C TYR A 161 -26.44 -11.43 -8.69
N TRP A 162 -26.88 -11.02 -7.51
CA TRP A 162 -26.07 -11.02 -6.30
C TRP A 162 -26.77 -11.78 -5.17
N LYS A 163 -25.99 -12.36 -4.27
CA LYS A 163 -26.46 -12.96 -3.04
C LYS A 163 -25.61 -12.44 -1.89
N TRP A 164 -26.25 -11.83 -0.92
CA TRP A 164 -25.62 -11.48 0.35
C TRP A 164 -25.59 -12.71 1.26
N THR A 165 -24.46 -12.95 1.90
CA THR A 165 -24.25 -14.12 2.76
C THR A 165 -23.26 -13.78 3.85
N SER A 166 -23.36 -14.46 4.99
CA SER A 166 -22.31 -14.43 6.00
C SER A 166 -21.26 -15.50 5.72
N LEU A 167 -20.01 -15.23 6.08
CA LEU A 167 -18.91 -16.19 6.07
C LEU A 167 -18.14 -16.06 7.40
N PRO A 168 -17.78 -17.17 8.07
CA PRO A 168 -17.10 -17.10 9.36
C PRO A 168 -15.68 -16.52 9.26
N GLU A 169 -15.04 -16.62 8.09
CA GLU A 169 -13.72 -16.00 7.87
C GLU A 169 -13.83 -14.52 7.45
N SER A 170 -15.04 -13.95 7.39
CA SER A 170 -15.24 -12.55 7.03
C SER A 170 -15.07 -11.62 8.22
N ARG A 171 -14.42 -10.46 8.00
CA ARG A 171 -14.41 -9.35 8.95
C ARG A 171 -15.79 -8.72 9.13
N PHE A 172 -16.61 -8.75 8.10
CA PHE A 172 -17.94 -8.13 8.08
C PHE A 172 -19.05 -9.18 8.14
N ALA A 173 -20.19 -8.81 8.72
CA ALA A 173 -21.34 -9.69 8.89
C ALA A 173 -21.86 -10.29 7.57
N GLU A 174 -21.82 -9.49 6.50
CA GLU A 174 -22.23 -9.89 5.16
C GLU A 174 -21.15 -9.63 4.11
N VAL A 175 -21.10 -10.51 3.12
CA VAL A 175 -20.26 -10.41 1.92
C VAL A 175 -21.12 -10.56 0.66
N ALA A 176 -20.71 -9.91 -0.43
CA ALA A 176 -21.43 -9.96 -1.71
C ALA A 176 -20.96 -11.16 -2.54
N LYS A 177 -21.83 -12.13 -2.80
CA LYS A 177 -21.56 -13.26 -3.71
C LYS A 177 -22.22 -13.02 -5.07
N LEU A 178 -21.40 -12.95 -6.11
CA LEU A 178 -21.85 -12.87 -7.48
C LEU A 178 -22.44 -14.20 -7.97
N ARG A 179 -23.69 -14.16 -8.44
CA ARG A 179 -24.40 -15.31 -9.02
C ARG A 179 -24.16 -15.47 -10.51
N ASN A 180 -24.45 -14.44 -11.31
CA ASN A 180 -24.15 -14.43 -12.73
C ASN A 180 -24.41 -13.02 -13.32
N VAL A 181 -23.42 -12.34 -13.89
CA VAL A 181 -23.61 -11.05 -14.60
C VAL A 181 -22.70 -10.92 -15.80
N CYS A 182 -23.12 -10.20 -16.84
CA CYS A 182 -22.24 -9.77 -17.94
C CYS A 182 -21.63 -8.39 -17.69
N TRP A 183 -22.30 -7.53 -16.91
CA TRP A 183 -21.82 -6.21 -16.49
C TRP A 183 -21.34 -6.27 -15.04
N LEU A 184 -20.03 -6.11 -14.81
CA LEU A 184 -19.46 -6.03 -13.46
C LEU A 184 -18.96 -4.61 -13.23
N GLU A 185 -19.55 -3.91 -12.29
CA GLU A 185 -19.14 -2.57 -11.92
C GLU A 185 -19.40 -2.36 -10.44
N MET A 186 -18.37 -1.89 -9.73
CA MET A 186 -18.43 -1.59 -8.32
C MET A 186 -17.49 -0.45 -7.96
N SER A 187 -17.86 0.34 -6.97
CA SER A 187 -17.02 1.39 -6.43
C SER A 187 -17.13 1.50 -4.91
N ALA A 188 -16.09 2.06 -4.30
CA ALA A 188 -16.07 2.43 -2.89
C ALA A 188 -15.59 3.87 -2.75
N ARG A 189 -16.12 4.56 -1.75
CA ARG A 189 -15.73 5.93 -1.41
C ARG A 189 -15.34 6.00 0.06
N ILE A 190 -14.34 6.82 0.35
CA ILE A 190 -13.94 7.14 1.71
C ILE A 190 -13.52 8.60 1.80
N GLU A 191 -13.97 9.28 2.85
CA GLU A 191 -13.58 10.66 3.12
C GLU A 191 -12.07 10.74 3.37
N THR A 192 -11.39 11.68 2.71
CA THR A 192 -9.94 11.85 2.86
C THR A 192 -9.54 12.34 4.25
N SER A 193 -10.47 12.98 4.97
CA SER A 193 -10.33 13.40 6.37
C SER A 193 -10.11 12.22 7.34
N LEU A 194 -10.65 11.05 7.01
CA LEU A 194 -10.44 9.83 7.81
C LEU A 194 -9.05 9.25 7.60
N LEU A 195 -8.41 9.54 6.47
CA LEU A 195 -7.10 9.00 6.12
C LEU A 195 -5.97 9.87 6.68
N SER A 196 -4.76 9.33 6.71
CA SER A 196 -3.57 10.10 7.14
C SER A 196 -3.15 11.03 6.01
N SER A 197 -2.98 12.33 6.29
CA SER A 197 -2.53 13.29 5.29
C SER A 197 -1.07 13.03 4.86
N LYS A 198 -0.63 13.70 3.78
CA LYS A 198 0.72 13.61 3.19
C LYS A 198 1.17 12.16 3.00
N THR A 199 0.26 11.32 2.54
CA THR A 199 0.48 9.87 2.45
C THR A 199 -0.07 9.33 1.15
N THR A 200 0.73 8.52 0.47
CA THR A 200 0.24 7.70 -0.64
C THR A 200 -0.52 6.52 -0.10
N TYR A 201 -1.79 6.39 -0.47
CA TYR A 201 -2.62 5.23 -0.17
C TYR A 201 -2.69 4.31 -1.38
N THR A 202 -2.73 3.01 -1.10
CA THR A 202 -2.96 1.93 -2.06
C THR A 202 -4.27 1.25 -1.72
N SER A 203 -5.10 1.04 -2.74
CA SER A 203 -6.44 0.46 -2.60
C SER A 203 -6.41 -1.00 -3.04
N HIS A 204 -6.99 -1.89 -2.25
CA HIS A 204 -6.94 -3.33 -2.49
C HIS A 204 -8.34 -3.95 -2.42
N LEU A 205 -8.77 -4.62 -3.48
CA LEU A 205 -9.99 -5.44 -3.42
C LEU A 205 -9.68 -6.74 -2.68
N VAL A 206 -10.44 -7.05 -1.64
CA VAL A 206 -10.32 -8.31 -0.88
C VAL A 206 -11.49 -9.22 -1.23
N PHE A 207 -11.20 -10.39 -1.80
CA PHE A 207 -12.21 -11.27 -2.38
C PHE A 207 -11.81 -12.74 -2.39
N LYS A 208 -12.78 -13.62 -2.69
CA LYS A 208 -12.59 -15.05 -2.94
C LYS A 208 -13.21 -15.42 -4.29
N LEU A 209 -12.64 -16.42 -4.95
CA LEU A 209 -13.24 -17.07 -6.12
C LEU A 209 -13.66 -18.48 -5.73
N LYS A 210 -14.94 -18.81 -5.88
CA LYS A 210 -15.42 -20.18 -5.68
C LYS A 210 -14.85 -21.13 -6.72
N ALA A 211 -14.77 -22.42 -6.40
CA ALA A 211 -14.30 -23.44 -7.33
C ALA A 211 -15.09 -23.46 -8.66
N ASN A 212 -16.37 -23.10 -8.64
CA ASN A 212 -17.24 -23.04 -9.82
C ASN A 212 -17.33 -21.65 -10.46
N SER A 213 -16.43 -20.72 -10.10
CA SER A 213 -16.35 -19.40 -10.71
C SER A 213 -15.94 -19.49 -12.18
N ASN A 214 -16.46 -18.59 -13.01
CA ASN A 214 -16.10 -18.46 -14.42
C ASN A 214 -16.15 -16.99 -14.85
N GLY A 215 -15.64 -16.69 -16.05
CA GLY A 215 -15.69 -15.36 -16.65
C GLY A 215 -14.59 -14.40 -16.19
N PHE A 216 -13.62 -14.87 -15.41
CA PHE A 216 -12.49 -14.08 -14.91
C PHE A 216 -11.13 -14.53 -15.46
N ASP A 217 -11.07 -15.70 -16.08
CA ASP A 217 -9.82 -16.28 -16.58
C ASP A 217 -9.36 -15.50 -17.83
N ASN A 218 -8.14 -14.94 -17.79
CA ASN A 218 -7.58 -14.07 -18.85
C ASN A 218 -8.45 -12.86 -19.25
N ILE A 219 -9.38 -12.44 -18.39
CA ILE A 219 -10.20 -11.25 -18.60
C ILE A 219 -9.79 -10.22 -17.53
N PRO A 220 -9.06 -9.17 -17.92
CA PRO A 220 -8.72 -8.13 -16.97
C PRO A 220 -9.91 -7.20 -16.74
N VAL A 221 -9.99 -6.65 -15.53
CA VAL A 221 -10.91 -5.60 -15.13
C VAL A 221 -10.17 -4.26 -15.15
N GLU A 222 -10.85 -3.19 -15.52
CA GLU A 222 -10.32 -1.83 -15.42
C GLU A 222 -10.55 -1.31 -14.00
N THR A 223 -9.54 -0.68 -13.44
CA THR A 223 -9.58 -0.07 -12.12
C THR A 223 -9.20 1.39 -12.22
N SER A 224 -9.84 2.23 -11.43
CA SER A 224 -9.47 3.64 -11.33
C SER A 224 -9.48 4.09 -9.88
N VAL A 225 -8.54 4.96 -9.52
CA VAL A 225 -8.47 5.61 -8.21
C VAL A 225 -8.41 7.11 -8.43
N GLY A 226 -9.20 7.88 -7.68
CA GLY A 226 -9.29 9.31 -7.85
C GLY A 226 -9.83 10.06 -6.65
N ILE A 227 -9.63 11.37 -6.61
CA ILE A 227 -10.19 12.26 -5.58
C ILE A 227 -11.16 13.22 -6.25
N ASN A 228 -12.36 13.37 -5.69
CA ASN A 228 -13.38 14.31 -6.17
C ASN A 228 -13.70 14.15 -7.67
N GLY A 229 -13.78 12.90 -8.14
CA GLY A 229 -14.03 12.56 -9.55
C GLY A 229 -12.82 12.70 -10.48
N GLY A 230 -11.69 13.24 -10.01
CA GLY A 230 -10.45 13.31 -10.77
C GLY A 230 -9.67 12.00 -10.70
N VAL A 231 -9.49 11.32 -11.83
CA VAL A 231 -8.70 10.08 -11.92
C VAL A 231 -7.21 10.39 -11.70
N LYS A 232 -6.60 9.72 -10.72
CA LYS A 232 -5.17 9.83 -10.39
C LYS A 232 -4.37 8.64 -10.89
N ASP A 233 -4.96 7.45 -10.82
CA ASP A 233 -4.39 6.20 -11.30
C ASP A 233 -5.47 5.38 -12.02
N SER A 234 -5.10 4.71 -13.10
CA SER A 234 -5.97 3.81 -13.84
C SER A 234 -5.15 2.69 -14.49
N LYS A 235 -5.60 1.45 -14.30
CA LYS A 235 -4.90 0.27 -14.81
C LYS A 235 -5.85 -0.89 -15.07
N ARG A 236 -5.32 -1.95 -15.69
CA ARG A 236 -6.04 -3.19 -15.95
C ARG A 236 -5.39 -4.31 -15.17
N ILE A 237 -6.17 -5.00 -14.34
CA ILE A 237 -5.69 -6.10 -13.49
C ILE A 237 -6.54 -7.35 -13.70
N PHE A 238 -6.04 -8.50 -13.29
CA PHE A 238 -6.79 -9.75 -13.34
C PHE A 238 -7.35 -10.08 -11.95
N LEU A 239 -8.54 -10.68 -11.91
CA LEU A 239 -9.14 -11.20 -10.67
C LEU A 239 -8.93 -12.71 -10.49
N ALA A 240 -8.54 -13.42 -11.56
CA ALA A 240 -8.15 -14.83 -11.48
C ALA A 240 -6.63 -14.94 -11.28
N PRO A 241 -6.14 -15.81 -10.36
CA PRO A 241 -4.71 -16.07 -10.21
C PRO A 241 -4.10 -16.65 -11.50
N TYR A 242 -2.83 -16.31 -11.76
CA TYR A 242 -2.11 -16.81 -12.92
C TYR A 242 -2.08 -18.36 -12.99
N ASP A 243 -1.89 -19.03 -11.84
CA ASP A 243 -1.77 -20.49 -11.78
C ASP A 243 -3.06 -21.24 -12.16
N ARG A 244 -4.22 -20.59 -12.09
CA ARG A 244 -5.48 -21.18 -12.55
C ARG A 244 -5.45 -21.41 -14.07
N LEU A 245 -4.73 -20.57 -14.81
CA LEU A 245 -4.54 -20.72 -16.25
C LEU A 245 -3.71 -21.96 -16.58
N LEU A 246 -2.73 -22.28 -15.73
CA LEU A 246 -1.86 -23.45 -15.88
C LEU A 246 -2.54 -24.78 -15.48
N GLN A 247 -3.74 -24.76 -14.89
CA GLN A 247 -4.53 -25.97 -14.65
C GLN A 247 -5.38 -26.39 -15.87
N ILE A 248 -5.39 -25.58 -16.94
CA ILE A 248 -6.03 -25.87 -18.24
C ILE A 248 -5.00 -26.43 -19.23
N VAL A 249 -3.95 -27.13 -18.77
CA VAL A 249 -3.20 -28.03 -19.67
C VAL A 249 -3.99 -29.33 -19.78
N PRO A 250 -4.28 -29.83 -21.00
CA PRO A 250 -4.90 -31.15 -21.13
C PRO A 250 -4.04 -32.16 -20.39
N ARG A 251 -4.59 -32.83 -19.38
CA ARG A 251 -3.96 -34.04 -18.84
C ARG A 251 -3.70 -34.94 -20.05
N PRO A 252 -2.47 -35.39 -20.34
CA PRO A 252 -2.26 -36.35 -21.40
C PRO A 252 -3.11 -37.57 -21.06
N MET A 253 -4.12 -37.80 -21.90
CA MET A 253 -4.97 -38.97 -21.83
C MET A 253 -4.03 -40.17 -21.88
N ARG A 254 -3.92 -40.94 -20.78
CA ARG A 254 -3.13 -42.16 -20.73
C ARG A 254 -3.71 -43.12 -21.77
N PHE A 255 -3.16 -43.13 -22.97
CA PHE A 255 -3.36 -44.22 -23.91
C PHE A 255 -2.72 -45.45 -23.28
N SER A 256 -3.58 -46.40 -22.88
CA SER A 256 -3.16 -47.71 -22.43
C SER A 256 -2.29 -48.35 -23.50
N SER A 257 -1.17 -48.89 -23.05
CA SER A 257 -0.13 -49.57 -23.81
C SER A 257 -0.69 -50.67 -24.73
N PHE A 258 -0.44 -50.54 -26.03
CA PHE A 258 -0.21 -51.69 -26.92
C PHE A 258 1.05 -51.42 -27.75
N GLY A 259 2.04 -52.31 -27.58
CA GLY A 259 3.38 -52.11 -28.09
C GLY A 259 3.48 -52.12 -29.62
N ARG A 260 4.50 -51.41 -30.11
CA ARG A 260 5.54 -52.00 -30.96
C ARG A 260 6.71 -51.03 -31.11
N ARG A 261 7.90 -51.59 -30.90
CA ARG A 261 9.20 -50.98 -31.17
C ARG A 261 9.30 -50.66 -32.65
N LEU A 262 9.70 -49.44 -33.00
CA LEU A 262 10.49 -49.18 -34.19
C LEU A 262 11.49 -48.07 -33.87
N ARG A 263 12.76 -48.46 -33.75
CA ARG A 263 13.92 -47.57 -33.78
C ARG A 263 13.99 -46.96 -35.18
N ARG A 264 13.96 -45.64 -35.29
CA ARG A 264 14.48 -44.91 -36.46
C ARG A 264 15.28 -43.70 -35.97
N ALA A 265 16.49 -43.56 -36.52
CA ALA A 265 17.48 -42.57 -36.14
C ALA A 265 17.18 -41.18 -36.75
N ARG A 266 17.49 -40.14 -35.95
CA ARG A 266 17.85 -38.71 -36.17
C ARG A 266 17.58 -38.04 -37.55
N PRO A 267 17.25 -36.73 -37.57
CA PRO A 267 18.30 -35.72 -37.42
C PRO A 267 17.97 -34.59 -36.42
N ALA A 268 19.04 -33.93 -35.96
CA ALA A 268 19.00 -32.76 -35.11
C ALA A 268 18.44 -31.55 -35.88
N ALA A 269 17.42 -30.91 -35.33
CA ALA A 269 16.98 -29.58 -35.70
C ALA A 269 17.06 -28.72 -34.43
N GLU A 270 18.15 -27.98 -34.35
CA GLU A 270 18.29 -26.63 -33.78
C GLU A 270 17.16 -26.17 -32.85
N GLU A 271 17.37 -26.39 -31.55
CA GLU A 271 16.70 -25.64 -30.50
C GLU A 271 17.21 -24.20 -30.55
N THR A 272 16.48 -23.32 -31.22
CA THR A 272 16.52 -21.89 -30.90
C THR A 272 15.78 -21.70 -29.57
N ALA A 273 16.52 -21.98 -28.51
CA ALA A 273 16.22 -21.52 -27.16
C ALA A 273 16.43 -20.01 -27.11
N GLU A 274 15.46 -19.24 -27.61
CA GLU A 274 15.31 -17.85 -27.20
C GLU A 274 14.53 -17.83 -25.89
N GLY A 275 15.30 -17.99 -24.82
CA GLY A 275 14.88 -17.69 -23.47
C GLY A 275 14.43 -16.24 -23.39
N SER A 276 13.13 -16.04 -23.16
CA SER A 276 12.60 -14.82 -22.55
C SER A 276 12.08 -15.14 -21.15
N SER A 277 12.95 -15.74 -20.34
CA SER A 277 12.81 -15.84 -18.88
C SER A 277 13.15 -14.51 -18.23
N SER A 278 12.40 -13.47 -18.55
CA SER A 278 12.49 -12.14 -17.91
C SER A 278 11.11 -11.49 -17.63
N GLY A 279 10.01 -12.13 -18.03
CA GLY A 279 8.65 -11.61 -17.83
C GLY A 279 8.03 -11.86 -16.44
N GLY A 280 8.53 -12.84 -15.68
CA GLY A 280 7.86 -13.30 -14.45
C GLY A 280 7.79 -12.29 -13.29
N ALA A 281 8.69 -11.29 -13.26
CA ALA A 281 8.72 -10.29 -12.20
C ALA A 281 7.89 -9.03 -12.52
N ARG A 282 7.65 -8.72 -13.81
CA ARG A 282 7.03 -7.45 -14.23
C ARG A 282 5.50 -7.46 -14.09
N ASP A 283 4.87 -8.62 -14.16
CA ASP A 283 3.40 -8.75 -14.15
C ASP A 283 2.81 -9.23 -12.81
N ALA A 284 3.65 -9.46 -11.78
CA ALA A 284 3.20 -10.00 -10.50
C ALA A 284 2.20 -9.07 -9.75
N HIS A 285 2.20 -7.77 -10.05
CA HIS A 285 1.25 -6.80 -9.50
C HIS A 285 -0.12 -6.82 -10.20
N LEU A 286 -0.22 -7.44 -11.37
CA LEU A 286 -1.47 -7.51 -12.15
C LEU A 286 -2.38 -8.64 -11.69
N TYR A 287 -1.85 -9.60 -10.92
CA TYR A 287 -2.59 -10.76 -10.46
C TYR A 287 -2.87 -10.68 -8.96
N PRO A 288 -3.96 -11.30 -8.48
CA PRO A 288 -4.29 -11.31 -7.08
C PRO A 288 -3.28 -12.16 -6.30
N LYS A 289 -3.02 -11.77 -5.05
CA LYS A 289 -2.17 -12.50 -4.10
C LYS A 289 -3.03 -13.19 -3.04
N HIS A 290 -2.60 -14.38 -2.62
CA HIS A 290 -3.23 -15.06 -1.48
C HIS A 290 -2.82 -14.41 -0.16
N ARG A 291 -3.80 -14.25 0.73
CA ARG A 291 -3.62 -13.78 2.11
C ARG A 291 -3.62 -14.96 3.07
N ALA A 292 -3.01 -14.78 4.24
CA ALA A 292 -2.96 -15.79 5.29
C ALA A 292 -4.35 -16.12 5.89
N ASP A 293 -5.30 -15.18 5.79
CA ASP A 293 -6.70 -15.33 6.23
C ASP A 293 -7.58 -16.11 5.24
N GLY A 294 -6.99 -16.65 4.17
CA GLY A 294 -7.70 -17.41 3.14
C GLY A 294 -8.42 -16.55 2.09
N TRP A 295 -8.36 -15.22 2.18
CA TRP A 295 -8.82 -14.32 1.13
C TRP A 295 -7.73 -14.12 0.07
N MET A 296 -8.10 -13.50 -1.04
CA MET A 296 -7.17 -12.95 -2.01
C MET A 296 -7.27 -11.43 -1.99
N GLU A 297 -6.19 -10.75 -2.38
CA GLU A 297 -6.19 -9.32 -2.61
C GLU A 297 -5.64 -8.95 -3.97
N ALA A 298 -6.24 -7.95 -4.62
CA ALA A 298 -5.74 -7.36 -5.85
C ALA A 298 -5.61 -5.84 -5.68
N GLU A 299 -4.46 -5.30 -6.07
CA GLU A 299 -4.16 -3.87 -5.96
C GLU A 299 -4.86 -3.10 -7.08
N LEU A 300 -5.77 -2.20 -6.70
CA LEU A 300 -6.61 -1.44 -7.61
C LEU A 300 -5.93 -0.17 -8.12
N GLY A 301 -5.00 0.38 -7.34
CA GLY A 301 -4.25 1.58 -7.68
C GLY A 301 -3.83 2.37 -6.45
N GLU A 302 -3.16 3.49 -6.70
CA GLU A 302 -2.66 4.36 -5.64
C GLU A 302 -3.00 5.84 -5.83
N CYS A 303 -3.03 6.57 -4.72
CA CYS A 303 -3.31 8.00 -4.71
C CYS A 303 -2.57 8.69 -3.58
N PHE A 304 -1.90 9.80 -3.88
CA PHE A 304 -1.29 10.67 -2.88
C PHE A 304 -2.33 11.62 -2.29
N LEU A 305 -2.41 11.66 -0.95
CA LEU A 305 -3.27 12.57 -0.21
C LEU A 305 -2.42 13.73 0.29
N ASP A 306 -2.60 14.93 -0.26
CA ASP A 306 -1.74 16.10 0.04
C ASP A 306 -2.16 16.83 1.33
N GLY A 307 -3.46 16.86 1.65
CA GLY A 307 -4.00 17.59 2.79
C GLY A 307 -5.51 17.81 2.69
N ASP A 308 -6.07 18.46 3.70
CA ASP A 308 -7.49 18.57 4.08
C ASP A 308 -8.39 19.38 3.11
N ASP A 309 -8.50 18.95 1.85
CA ASP A 309 -9.42 19.57 0.89
C ASP A 309 -10.87 19.08 1.03
N GLY A 310 -11.21 18.38 2.13
CA GLY A 310 -12.58 17.88 2.38
C GLY A 310 -13.12 16.97 1.27
N GLY A 311 -12.25 16.17 0.64
CA GLY A 311 -12.60 15.37 -0.52
C GLY A 311 -12.98 13.92 -0.23
N GLU A 312 -13.45 13.23 -1.26
CA GLU A 312 -13.69 11.78 -1.24
C GLU A 312 -12.70 11.07 -2.16
N LEU A 313 -11.99 10.07 -1.61
CA LEU A 313 -11.21 9.11 -2.37
C LEU A 313 -12.17 8.06 -2.92
N GLU A 314 -12.30 7.99 -4.24
CA GLU A 314 -13.13 7.04 -4.96
C GLU A 314 -12.25 6.00 -5.66
N VAL A 315 -12.65 4.74 -5.53
CA VAL A 315 -12.03 3.60 -6.22
C VAL A 315 -13.11 2.86 -6.98
N SER A 316 -12.86 2.57 -8.25
CA SER A 316 -13.78 1.82 -9.11
C SER A 316 -13.12 0.58 -9.69
N VAL A 317 -13.93 -0.45 -9.92
CA VAL A 317 -13.56 -1.68 -10.63
C VAL A 317 -14.68 -1.99 -11.62
N LYS A 318 -14.35 -2.06 -12.90
CA LYS A 318 -15.33 -2.27 -13.97
C LYS A 318 -14.84 -3.26 -15.03
N GLU A 319 -15.76 -4.10 -15.49
CA GLU A 319 -15.63 -4.93 -16.69
C GLU A 319 -17.01 -4.98 -17.34
N VAL A 320 -17.20 -4.11 -18.32
CA VAL A 320 -18.48 -3.84 -18.98
C VAL A 320 -18.41 -4.04 -20.50
N GLU A 321 -17.21 -4.09 -21.06
CA GLU A 321 -17.01 -4.03 -22.50
C GLU A 321 -17.12 -5.39 -23.19
N ARG A 322 -16.74 -6.47 -22.51
CA ARG A 322 -16.61 -7.78 -23.18
C ARG A 322 -17.87 -8.63 -23.12
N GLY A 323 -18.86 -8.26 -22.30
CA GLY A 323 -20.14 -8.96 -22.18
C GLY A 323 -20.04 -10.41 -21.68
N HIS A 324 -18.88 -10.85 -21.18
CA HIS A 324 -18.70 -12.21 -20.68
C HIS A 324 -19.46 -12.40 -19.38
N TRP A 325 -20.23 -13.48 -19.30
CA TRP A 325 -20.90 -13.88 -18.07
C TRP A 325 -19.90 -14.31 -17.00
N LYS A 326 -20.05 -13.76 -15.80
CA LYS A 326 -19.17 -13.93 -14.65
C LYS A 326 -19.95 -14.44 -13.46
N ARG A 327 -19.37 -15.39 -12.73
CA ARG A 327 -19.95 -15.86 -11.47
C ARG A 327 -18.94 -16.30 -10.44
N GLY A 328 -19.39 -16.44 -9.20
CA GLY A 328 -18.61 -17.10 -8.15
C GLY A 328 -17.56 -16.21 -7.49
N LEU A 329 -17.54 -14.91 -7.82
CA LEU A 329 -16.81 -13.88 -7.07
C LEU A 329 -17.51 -13.65 -5.73
N VAL A 330 -16.74 -13.57 -4.65
CA VAL A 330 -17.22 -13.24 -3.30
C VAL A 330 -16.39 -12.08 -2.79
N ILE A 331 -17.01 -10.92 -2.55
CA ILE A 331 -16.34 -9.68 -2.18
C ILE A 331 -16.50 -9.45 -0.69
N GLN A 332 -15.39 -9.29 0.02
CA GLN A 332 -15.40 -8.81 1.40
C GLN A 332 -15.48 -7.28 1.45
N GLY A 333 -14.70 -6.60 0.60
CA GLY A 333 -14.66 -5.14 0.55
C GLY A 333 -13.36 -4.60 -0.08
N ILE A 334 -13.15 -3.29 0.06
CA ILE A 334 -11.93 -2.59 -0.41
C ILE A 334 -11.15 -2.05 0.77
N GLU A 335 -9.87 -2.40 0.85
CA GLU A 335 -8.93 -2.02 1.90
C GLU A 335 -7.99 -0.90 1.42
N PHE A 336 -7.89 0.17 2.22
CA PHE A 336 -7.07 1.35 1.98
C PHE A 336 -5.88 1.32 2.94
N ARG A 337 -4.68 1.17 2.39
CA ARG A 337 -3.43 1.07 3.16
C ARG A 337 -2.42 2.14 2.75
N PRO A 338 -1.69 2.75 3.70
CA PRO A 338 -0.51 3.54 3.39
C PRO A 338 0.49 2.70 2.58
N LYS A 339 1.05 3.29 1.52
CA LYS A 339 2.15 2.71 0.76
C LYS A 339 3.42 2.86 1.61
N ALA A 340 4.07 1.73 1.88
CA ALA A 340 5.29 1.64 2.68
C ALA A 340 6.54 2.15 1.95
#